data_AF-A0A9D3UUJ6-F1
#
_entry.id   AF-A0A9D3UUJ6-F1
#
_cell.length_a   1.000
_cell.length_b   1.000
_cell.length_c   1.000
_cell.angle_alpha   90.00
_cell.angle_beta   90.00
_cell.angle_gamma   90.00
#
_symmetry.space_group_name_H-M   'P 1'
#
loop_
_entity.id
_entity.type
_entity.pdbx_description
1 polymer ?
#
loop_
_entity_poly.entity_id
_entity_poly.type
_entity_poly.pdbx_seq_one_letter_code
_entity_poly.pdbx_strand_id
1 'polypeptide(L)'
;MGIETEEVEKTRTRKRPRLGWDVAPSGLEAHQTLAKARRSSPPKRDDDHDGHYVFNLGENLTPRYKILSKMGEGTFGRVLECWDRQTGEYVAIKIVRSIRKYHDAAMIEIDILQHLAKNEKGTSGCVQIRNWFDFRNHICIVFEKLGPSLFDFLKRNKYSPFPVDLVREFGHQLLESVACVWIVLGSTLSSFLL
;
A
#
# COMPACT_ATOMS: atom_id res chain seq x y z
N MET A 1 78.91 -28.32 -51.51
CA MET A 1 79.31 -27.38 -50.45
C MET A 1 78.12 -26.47 -50.23
N GLY A 2 77.47 -26.31 -49.09
CA GLY A 2 77.69 -26.65 -47.69
C GLY A 2 76.59 -25.86 -46.93
N ILE A 3 76.19 -26.33 -45.76
CA ILE A 3 75.00 -25.96 -44.97
C ILE A 3 75.22 -24.66 -44.17
N GLU A 4 74.14 -23.91 -43.84
CA GLU A 4 73.78 -23.29 -42.53
C GLU A 4 72.69 -22.20 -42.77
N THR A 5 71.40 -22.46 -42.50
CA THR A 5 70.60 -22.28 -41.26
C THR A 5 70.41 -20.84 -40.80
N GLU A 6 69.16 -20.38 -40.74
CA GLU A 6 68.63 -19.61 -39.59
C GLU A 6 67.09 -19.67 -39.51
N GLU A 7 66.61 -19.56 -38.28
CA GLU A 7 65.42 -20.19 -37.71
C GLU A 7 64.08 -19.44 -37.82
N VAL A 8 63.04 -20.20 -37.50
CA VAL A 8 61.61 -19.85 -37.38
C VAL A 8 61.32 -19.14 -36.05
N GLU A 9 60.50 -18.07 -36.07
CA GLU A 9 59.66 -17.72 -34.90
C GLU A 9 58.27 -17.25 -35.37
N LYS A 10 57.25 -18.08 -35.09
CA LYS A 10 55.85 -17.87 -35.44
C LYS A 10 55.08 -17.55 -34.16
N THR A 11 54.84 -16.27 -33.88
CA THR A 11 54.18 -15.86 -32.63
C THR A 11 52.69 -16.21 -32.64
N ARG A 12 52.32 -17.27 -31.90
CA ARG A 12 50.93 -17.65 -31.62
C ARG A 12 50.34 -16.72 -30.55
N THR A 13 49.43 -15.85 -30.92
CA THR A 13 48.58 -15.12 -29.96
C THR A 13 47.66 -16.09 -29.23
N ARG A 14 48.00 -16.43 -27.98
CA ARG A 14 47.15 -17.21 -27.06
C ARG A 14 45.85 -16.43 -26.78
N LYS A 15 44.72 -16.94 -27.27
CA LYS A 15 43.38 -16.47 -26.86
C LYS A 15 43.18 -16.79 -25.36
N ARG A 16 42.75 -15.78 -24.59
CA ARG A 16 42.46 -15.91 -23.15
C ARG A 16 41.39 -17.00 -22.92
N PRO A 17 41.51 -17.83 -21.87
CA PRO A 17 40.43 -18.76 -21.49
C PRO A 17 39.22 -17.96 -21.01
N ARG A 18 38.03 -18.28 -21.52
CA ARG A 18 36.77 -17.73 -21.01
C ARG A 18 36.54 -18.24 -19.59
N LEU A 19 36.34 -17.35 -18.63
CA LEU A 19 35.94 -17.73 -17.27
C LEU A 19 34.40 -17.83 -17.22
N GLY A 20 33.88 -18.65 -16.30
CA GLY A 20 32.45 -19.00 -16.19
C GLY A 20 31.47 -17.85 -15.92
N TRP A 21 31.94 -16.60 -15.81
CA TRP A 21 31.10 -15.40 -15.74
C TRP A 21 30.82 -14.77 -17.11
N ASP A 22 31.43 -15.27 -18.19
CA ASP A 22 31.20 -14.80 -19.58
C ASP A 22 29.91 -15.36 -20.23
N VAL A 23 29.06 -16.06 -19.46
CA VAL A 23 27.77 -16.54 -19.93
C VAL A 23 26.71 -15.49 -19.57
N ALA A 24 26.31 -14.69 -20.56
CA ALA A 24 25.14 -13.83 -20.43
C ALA A 24 23.93 -14.71 -20.07
N PRO A 25 23.21 -14.43 -18.98
CA PRO A 25 22.04 -15.23 -18.62
C PRO A 25 21.03 -15.12 -19.76
N SER A 26 20.50 -16.28 -20.16
CA SER A 26 19.48 -16.35 -21.19
C SER A 26 18.32 -15.41 -20.81
N GLY A 27 17.90 -14.53 -21.73
CA GLY A 27 16.96 -13.44 -21.42
C GLY A 27 15.66 -13.89 -20.74
N LEU A 28 15.28 -15.16 -20.92
CA LEU A 28 14.10 -15.77 -20.31
C LEU A 28 14.26 -15.97 -18.78
N GLU A 29 15.45 -16.31 -18.28
CA GLU A 29 15.70 -16.48 -16.85
C GLU A 29 15.75 -15.13 -16.14
N ALA A 30 16.42 -14.13 -16.70
CA ALA A 30 16.47 -12.78 -16.12
C ALA A 30 15.08 -12.14 -16.00
N HIS A 31 14.22 -12.29 -17.02
CA HIS A 31 12.84 -11.84 -16.97
C HIS A 31 12.01 -12.61 -15.93
N GLN A 32 12.25 -13.90 -15.75
CA GLN A 32 11.59 -14.70 -14.71
C GLN A 32 12.06 -14.34 -13.31
N THR A 33 13.36 -14.12 -13.07
CA THR A 33 13.89 -13.71 -11.76
C THR A 33 13.40 -12.32 -11.35
N LEU A 34 13.36 -11.37 -12.31
CA LEU A 34 12.80 -10.03 -12.10
C LEU A 34 11.28 -10.08 -11.86
N ALA A 35 10.53 -10.90 -12.60
CA ALA A 35 9.09 -11.07 -12.39
C ALA A 35 8.76 -11.74 -11.04
N LYS A 36 9.59 -12.69 -10.60
CA LYS A 36 9.46 -13.38 -9.31
C LYS A 36 9.81 -12.46 -8.13
N ALA A 37 10.85 -11.62 -8.28
CA ALA A 37 11.20 -10.58 -7.32
C ALA A 37 10.12 -9.47 -7.23
N ARG A 38 9.40 -9.18 -8.33
CA ARG A 38 8.32 -8.19 -8.35
C ARG A 38 7.08 -8.60 -7.55
N ARG A 39 6.96 -9.88 -7.14
CA ARG A 39 5.82 -10.41 -6.37
C ARG A 39 6.21 -10.97 -5.00
N SER A 40 7.48 -10.91 -4.62
CA SER A 40 7.88 -11.32 -3.27
C SER A 40 7.30 -10.38 -2.23
N SER A 41 6.90 -10.95 -1.10
CA SER A 41 6.61 -10.21 0.12
C SER A 41 7.82 -9.32 0.47
N PRO A 42 7.60 -8.13 1.07
CA PRO A 42 8.69 -7.26 1.45
C PRO A 42 9.62 -7.99 2.44
N PRO A 43 10.89 -7.59 2.59
CA PRO A 43 11.76 -8.12 3.63
C PRO A 43 11.09 -8.06 5.01
N LYS A 44 11.31 -9.05 5.88
CA LYS A 44 10.86 -8.96 7.28
C LYS A 44 11.70 -7.92 7.99
N ARG A 45 11.04 -6.97 8.63
CA ARG A 45 11.63 -5.94 9.49
C ARG A 45 10.89 -5.97 10.81
N ASP A 46 11.58 -5.57 11.86
CA ASP A 46 10.93 -5.31 13.14
C ASP A 46 10.15 -4.00 13.05
N ASP A 47 9.10 -3.90 13.86
CA ASP A 47 8.30 -2.69 14.00
C ASP A 47 9.13 -1.56 14.64
N ASP A 48 8.71 -0.31 14.49
CA ASP A 48 9.33 0.79 15.22
C ASP A 48 8.98 0.74 16.73
N HIS A 49 9.66 1.56 17.54
CA HIS A 49 9.42 1.65 18.99
C HIS A 49 7.96 1.95 19.37
N ASP A 50 7.21 2.54 18.44
CA ASP A 50 5.82 2.94 18.57
C ASP A 50 4.83 1.86 18.07
N GLY A 51 5.35 0.72 17.59
CA GLY A 51 4.59 -0.41 17.07
C GLY A 51 4.07 -0.20 15.65
N HIS A 52 4.60 0.74 14.87
CA HIS A 52 4.22 0.88 13.46
C HIS A 52 5.00 -0.07 12.56
N TYR A 53 4.31 -0.50 11.51
CA TYR A 53 4.92 -1.23 10.41
C TYR A 53 5.97 -0.38 9.68
N VAL A 54 7.18 -0.94 9.52
CA VAL A 54 8.31 -0.31 8.82
C VAL A 54 8.35 -0.75 7.36
N PHE A 55 8.25 0.23 6.45
CA PHE A 55 8.17 0.00 5.01
C PHE A 55 9.09 0.93 4.22
N ASN A 56 9.35 0.56 2.96
CA ASN A 56 10.01 1.37 1.95
C ASN A 56 9.08 1.64 0.77
N LEU A 57 9.18 2.81 0.15
CA LEU A 57 8.40 3.12 -1.04
C LEU A 57 8.81 2.22 -2.22
N GLY A 58 7.82 1.79 -3.00
CA GLY A 58 8.02 0.94 -4.17
C GLY A 58 8.06 -0.56 -3.86
N GLU A 59 8.12 -0.97 -2.60
CA GLU A 59 8.03 -2.38 -2.22
C GLU A 59 6.58 -2.89 -2.21
N ASN A 60 6.42 -4.20 -2.14
CA ASN A 60 5.11 -4.80 -1.98
C ASN A 60 4.73 -4.81 -0.49
N LEU A 61 3.48 -4.53 -0.13
CA LEU A 61 2.96 -4.87 1.19
C LEU A 61 2.61 -6.36 1.22
N THR A 62 1.90 -6.82 0.19
CA THR A 62 1.61 -8.24 -0.10
C THR A 62 1.81 -8.47 -1.60
N PRO A 63 1.77 -9.72 -2.10
CA PRO A 63 1.82 -9.96 -3.55
C PRO A 63 0.74 -9.21 -4.35
N ARG A 64 -0.37 -8.80 -3.69
CA ARG A 64 -1.46 -8.01 -4.29
C ARG A 64 -1.20 -6.51 -4.26
N TYR A 65 -0.72 -5.96 -3.14
CA TYR A 65 -0.64 -4.52 -2.93
C TYR A 65 0.81 -4.01 -3.03
N LYS A 66 1.06 -3.02 -3.89
CA LYS A 66 2.36 -2.34 -3.99
C LYS A 66 2.28 -0.96 -3.32
N ILE A 67 3.22 -0.66 -2.42
CA ILE A 67 3.29 0.61 -1.71
C ILE A 67 3.84 1.70 -2.65
N LEU A 68 3.13 2.82 -2.74
CA LEU A 68 3.50 3.94 -3.61
C LEU A 68 3.92 5.18 -2.81
N SER A 69 3.10 5.56 -1.83
CA SER A 69 3.33 6.76 -1.03
C SER A 69 2.72 6.61 0.36
N LYS A 70 3.17 7.44 1.32
CA LYS A 70 2.54 7.57 2.64
C LYS A 70 1.53 8.71 2.56
N MET A 71 0.25 8.41 2.83
CA MET A 71 -0.84 9.40 2.82
C MET A 71 -1.03 10.07 4.18
N GLY A 72 -0.81 9.34 5.28
CA GLY A 72 -1.01 9.87 6.63
C GLY A 72 -0.40 9.00 7.72
N GLU A 73 -0.33 9.56 8.93
CA GLU A 73 0.08 8.89 10.15
C GLU A 73 -0.65 9.52 11.33
N GLY A 74 -0.99 8.69 12.32
CA GLY A 74 -1.55 9.14 13.58
C GLY A 74 -1.42 8.08 14.66
N THR A 75 -2.14 8.28 15.76
CA THR A 75 -2.13 7.40 16.93
C THR A 75 -2.46 5.94 16.58
N PHE A 76 -3.36 5.74 15.62
CA PHE A 76 -3.85 4.41 15.27
C PHE A 76 -2.94 3.64 14.29
N GLY A 77 -2.03 4.33 13.60
CA GLY A 77 -1.18 3.72 12.58
C GLY A 77 -0.86 4.63 11.41
N ARG A 78 -0.55 4.04 10.26
CA ARG A 78 -0.18 4.73 9.02
C ARG A 78 -1.17 4.40 7.90
N VAL A 79 -1.42 5.37 7.03
CA VAL A 79 -2.21 5.16 5.82
C VAL A 79 -1.29 5.28 4.62
N LEU A 80 -1.25 4.24 3.79
CA LEU A 80 -0.42 4.17 2.60
C LEU A 80 -1.29 4.19 1.35
N GLU A 81 -0.82 4.88 0.32
CA GLU A 81 -1.33 4.72 -1.03
C GLU A 81 -0.70 3.47 -1.63
N CYS A 82 -1.54 2.56 -2.09
CA CYS A 82 -1.12 1.30 -2.70
C CYS A 82 -1.74 1.10 -4.07
N TRP A 83 -1.03 0.41 -4.95
CA TRP A 83 -1.59 -0.15 -6.19
C TRP A 83 -2.12 -1.56 -5.93
N ASP A 84 -3.42 -1.76 -6.12
CA ASP A 84 -4.04 -3.08 -6.09
C ASP A 84 -3.89 -3.78 -7.44
N ARG A 85 -3.07 -4.83 -7.49
CA ARG A 85 -2.79 -5.57 -8.72
C ARG A 85 -3.95 -6.46 -9.16
N GLN A 86 -4.90 -6.77 -8.27
CA GLN A 86 -6.05 -7.61 -8.64
C GLN A 86 -7.13 -6.77 -9.31
N THR A 87 -7.46 -5.60 -8.78
CA THR A 87 -8.48 -4.72 -9.37
C THR A 87 -7.91 -3.74 -10.40
N GLY A 88 -6.60 -3.45 -10.36
CA GLY A 88 -5.99 -2.43 -11.22
C GLY A 88 -6.32 -1.02 -10.78
N GLU A 89 -6.54 -0.81 -9.48
CA GLU A 89 -6.95 0.48 -8.91
C GLU A 89 -6.00 0.95 -7.81
N TYR A 90 -6.03 2.26 -7.55
CA TYR A 90 -5.36 2.84 -6.40
C TYR A 90 -6.25 2.71 -5.16
N VAL A 91 -5.66 2.25 -4.05
CA VAL A 91 -6.35 2.05 -2.77
C VAL A 91 -5.58 2.74 -1.64
N ALA A 92 -6.30 3.10 -0.58
CA ALA A 92 -5.69 3.55 0.66
C ALA A 92 -5.69 2.40 1.67
N ILE A 93 -4.53 2.03 2.21
CA ILE A 93 -4.41 0.95 3.20
C ILE A 93 -4.00 1.54 4.54
N LYS A 94 -4.89 1.44 5.54
CA LYS A 94 -4.60 1.78 6.92
C LYS A 94 -3.95 0.57 7.59
N ILE A 95 -2.68 0.70 7.97
CA ILE A 95 -1.92 -0.30 8.70
C ILE A 95 -1.93 0.09 10.17
N VAL A 96 -2.67 -0.68 10.98
CA VAL A 96 -2.85 -0.48 12.41
C VAL A 96 -1.58 -0.91 13.14
N ARG A 97 -1.20 -0.18 14.19
CA ARG A 97 -0.05 -0.53 15.03
C ARG A 97 -0.18 -1.93 15.64
N SER A 98 0.94 -2.62 15.81
CA SER A 98 1.09 -3.96 16.40
C SER A 98 0.91 -3.94 17.93
N ILE A 99 -0.20 -3.36 18.40
CA ILE A 99 -0.54 -3.18 19.82
C ILE A 99 -1.98 -3.64 20.03
N ARG A 100 -2.18 -4.54 21.00
CA ARG A 100 -3.47 -5.20 21.26
C ARG A 100 -4.66 -4.24 21.37
N LYS A 101 -4.50 -3.14 22.12
CA LYS A 101 -5.55 -2.11 22.25
C LYS A 101 -6.00 -1.54 20.90
N TYR A 102 -5.07 -1.32 19.97
CA TYR A 102 -5.38 -0.79 18.64
C TYR A 102 -5.93 -1.87 17.70
N HIS A 103 -5.52 -3.13 17.87
CA HIS A 103 -6.15 -4.26 17.19
C HIS A 103 -7.63 -4.38 17.56
N ASP A 104 -7.96 -4.36 18.85
CA ASP A 104 -9.35 -4.44 19.33
C ASP A 104 -10.20 -3.28 18.78
N ALA A 105 -9.66 -2.06 18.80
CA ALA A 105 -10.31 -0.89 18.20
C ALA A 105 -10.50 -1.02 16.68
N ALA A 106 -9.52 -1.58 15.96
CA ALA A 106 -9.61 -1.78 14.52
C ALA A 106 -10.67 -2.80 14.13
N MET A 107 -10.87 -3.85 14.93
CA MET A 107 -11.92 -4.84 14.67
C MET A 107 -13.32 -4.23 14.81
N ILE A 108 -13.51 -3.36 15.81
CA ILE A 108 -14.76 -2.58 15.94
C ILE A 108 -14.95 -1.66 14.73
N GLU A 109 -13.89 -0.98 14.28
CA GLU A 109 -13.94 -0.11 13.10
C GLU A 109 -14.32 -0.91 11.83
N ILE A 110 -13.72 -2.08 11.62
CA ILE A 110 -14.05 -2.98 10.51
C ILE A 110 -15.53 -3.39 10.56
N ASP A 111 -16.04 -3.81 11.71
CA ASP A 111 -17.42 -4.26 11.87
C ASP A 111 -18.41 -3.14 11.53
N ILE A 112 -18.18 -1.93 12.06
CA ILE A 112 -19.01 -0.75 11.76
C ILE A 112 -18.97 -0.43 10.26
N LEU A 113 -17.78 -0.40 9.65
CA LEU A 113 -17.63 -0.09 8.22
C LEU A 113 -18.30 -1.14 7.33
N GLN A 114 -18.23 -2.42 7.69
CA GLN A 114 -18.92 -3.49 6.96
C GLN A 114 -20.44 -3.38 7.09
N HIS A 115 -20.95 -2.98 8.26
CA HIS A 115 -22.38 -2.71 8.44
C HIS A 115 -22.84 -1.49 7.63
N LEU A 116 -22.04 -0.42 7.58
CA LEU A 116 -22.32 0.74 6.74
C LEU A 116 -22.38 0.35 5.26
N ALA A 117 -21.36 -0.35 4.76
CA ALA A 117 -21.27 -0.78 3.36
C ALA A 117 -22.45 -1.68 2.91
N LYS A 118 -23.03 -2.48 3.82
CA LYS A 118 -24.21 -3.30 3.52
C LYS A 118 -25.52 -2.51 3.46
N ASN A 119 -25.62 -1.43 4.22
CA ASN A 119 -26.84 -0.64 4.38
C ASN A 119 -26.86 0.63 3.52
N GLU A 120 -25.82 0.85 2.72
CA GLU A 120 -25.74 1.96 1.80
C GLU A 120 -26.76 1.85 0.67
N LYS A 121 -27.72 2.78 0.67
CA LYS A 121 -28.70 2.99 -0.40
C LYS A 121 -28.33 4.17 -1.31
N GLY A 122 -27.17 4.81 -1.09
CA GLY A 122 -26.70 6.01 -1.78
C GLY A 122 -25.31 6.43 -1.31
N THR A 123 -24.85 7.63 -1.68
CA THR A 123 -23.58 8.20 -1.20
C THR A 123 -23.70 8.63 0.26
N SER A 124 -23.25 7.78 1.19
CA SER A 124 -23.27 8.03 2.64
C SER A 124 -22.31 9.14 3.09
N GLY A 125 -21.39 9.56 2.22
CA GLY A 125 -20.24 10.39 2.58
C GLY A 125 -19.24 9.68 3.52
N CYS A 126 -19.48 8.40 3.83
CA CYS A 126 -18.55 7.56 4.57
C CYS A 126 -17.60 6.83 3.61
N VAL A 127 -16.37 6.63 4.06
CA VAL A 127 -15.35 5.92 3.30
C VAL A 127 -15.73 4.45 3.11
N GLN A 128 -15.59 3.93 1.89
CA GLN A 128 -15.87 2.53 1.61
C GLN A 128 -14.72 1.61 1.98
N ILE A 129 -15.01 0.63 2.85
CA ILE A 129 -14.14 -0.52 3.06
C ILE A 129 -14.24 -1.48 1.87
N ARG A 130 -13.09 -1.84 1.30
CA ARG A 130 -12.98 -2.80 0.19
C ARG A 130 -12.64 -4.20 0.69
N ASN A 131 -11.74 -4.28 1.66
CA ASN A 131 -11.31 -5.53 2.28
C ASN A 131 -10.53 -5.23 3.58
N TRP A 132 -10.20 -6.24 4.36
CA TRP A 132 -9.21 -6.16 5.42
C TRP A 132 -8.44 -7.48 5.53
N PHE A 133 -7.24 -7.44 6.11
CA PHE A 133 -6.41 -8.62 6.33
C PHE A 133 -5.43 -8.39 7.48
N ASP A 134 -5.00 -9.47 8.13
CA ASP A 134 -3.82 -9.44 8.99
C ASP A 134 -2.55 -9.59 8.15
N PHE A 135 -1.55 -8.77 8.44
CA PHE A 135 -0.22 -8.91 7.89
C PHE A 135 0.83 -8.63 8.94
N ARG A 136 1.56 -9.68 9.35
CA ARG A 136 2.67 -9.59 10.31
C ARG A 136 2.25 -8.93 11.63
N ASN A 137 1.11 -9.34 12.18
CA ASN A 137 0.56 -8.78 13.43
C ASN A 137 0.04 -7.34 13.31
N HIS A 138 -0.15 -6.85 12.09
CA HIS A 138 -0.85 -5.59 11.82
C HIS A 138 -2.18 -5.86 11.12
N ILE A 139 -3.24 -5.26 11.63
CA ILE A 139 -4.51 -5.20 10.91
C ILE A 139 -4.39 -4.16 9.80
N CYS A 140 -4.56 -4.61 8.56
CA CYS A 140 -4.56 -3.78 7.37
C CYS A 140 -6.00 -3.63 6.86
N ILE A 141 -6.53 -2.41 6.87
CA ILE A 141 -7.86 -2.10 6.35
C ILE A 141 -7.70 -1.41 5.00
N VAL A 142 -8.34 -1.95 3.96
CA VAL A 142 -8.26 -1.46 2.59
C VAL A 142 -9.49 -0.62 2.29
N PHE A 143 -9.26 0.62 1.92
CA PHE A 143 -10.27 1.59 1.54
C PHE A 143 -10.13 1.98 0.08
N GLU A 144 -11.21 2.53 -0.48
CA GLU A 144 -11.07 3.34 -1.69
C GLU A 144 -10.10 4.50 -1.46
N LYS A 145 -9.40 4.91 -2.52
CA LYS A 145 -8.53 6.09 -2.44
C LYS A 145 -9.37 7.35 -2.62
N LEU A 146 -9.42 8.18 -1.58
CA LEU A 146 -10.03 9.51 -1.61
C LEU A 146 -9.01 10.61 -1.94
N GLY A 147 -9.54 11.82 -2.15
CA GLY A 147 -8.76 13.03 -2.37
C GLY A 147 -8.06 13.56 -1.11
N PRO A 148 -7.42 14.74 -1.22
CA PRO A 148 -6.80 15.41 -0.07
C PRO A 148 -7.80 15.71 1.04
N SER A 149 -7.33 15.73 2.28
CA SER A 149 -8.17 16.15 3.41
C SER A 149 -8.49 17.65 3.34
N LEU A 150 -9.56 18.07 4.03
CA LEU A 150 -9.88 19.49 4.17
C LEU A 150 -8.72 20.29 4.80
N PHE A 151 -7.96 19.66 5.70
CA PHE A 151 -6.76 20.25 6.27
C PHE A 151 -5.66 20.47 5.23
N ASP A 152 -5.42 19.48 4.35
CA ASP A 152 -4.45 19.64 3.25
C ASP A 152 -4.86 20.76 2.30
N PHE A 153 -6.16 20.84 2.00
CA PHE A 153 -6.70 21.91 1.15
C PHE A 153 -6.54 23.28 1.80
N LEU A 154 -6.85 23.41 3.10
CA LEU A 154 -6.66 24.62 3.87
C LEU A 154 -5.19 25.05 3.92
N LYS A 155 -4.27 24.10 4.14
CA LYS A 155 -2.83 24.33 4.14
C LYS A 155 -2.32 24.82 2.78
N ARG A 156 -2.79 24.21 1.67
CA ARG A 156 -2.46 24.65 0.30
C ARG A 156 -2.97 26.07 0.02
N ASN A 157 -4.11 26.43 0.61
CA ASN A 157 -4.69 27.77 0.54
C ASN A 157 -4.11 28.76 1.58
N LYS A 158 -2.93 28.45 2.16
CA LYS A 158 -2.26 29.28 3.18
C LYS A 158 -3.16 29.61 4.38
N TYR A 159 -4.04 28.68 4.77
CA TYR A 159 -5.01 28.84 5.84
C TYR A 159 -6.01 29.99 5.63
N SER A 160 -6.24 30.39 4.38
CA SER A 160 -7.29 31.36 4.07
C SER A 160 -8.66 30.71 4.29
N PRO A 161 -9.61 31.42 4.94
CA PRO A 161 -10.95 30.88 5.19
C PRO A 161 -11.68 30.49 3.91
N PHE A 162 -12.55 29.49 4.01
CA PHE A 162 -13.45 29.14 2.90
C PHE A 162 -14.61 30.14 2.80
N PRO A 163 -15.08 30.44 1.59
CA PRO A 163 -16.38 31.07 1.38
C PRO A 163 -17.48 30.35 2.15
N VAL A 164 -18.41 31.11 2.73
CA VAL A 164 -19.49 30.59 3.58
C VAL A 164 -20.34 29.53 2.87
N ASP A 165 -20.52 29.65 1.56
CA ASP A 165 -21.30 28.67 0.79
C ASP A 165 -20.61 27.31 0.72
N LEU A 166 -19.27 27.26 0.62
CA LEU A 166 -18.53 26.00 0.71
C LEU A 166 -18.59 25.42 2.12
N VAL A 167 -18.53 26.26 3.15
CA VAL A 167 -18.66 25.81 4.55
C VAL A 167 -20.04 25.19 4.78
N ARG A 168 -21.10 25.78 4.21
CA ARG A 168 -22.46 25.24 4.27
C ARG A 168 -22.55 23.87 3.61
N GLU A 169 -21.93 23.71 2.44
CA GLU A 169 -21.91 22.44 1.71
C GLU A 169 -21.16 21.35 2.47
N PHE A 170 -19.98 21.66 3.02
CA PHE A 170 -19.25 20.72 3.90
C PHE A 170 -20.08 20.34 5.13
N GLY A 171 -20.77 21.31 5.74
CA GLY A 171 -21.66 21.07 6.86
C GLY A 171 -22.81 20.13 6.52
N HIS A 172 -23.43 20.31 5.35
CA HIS A 172 -24.51 19.44 4.88
C HIS A 172 -24.04 17.99 4.72
N GLN A 173 -22.95 17.78 3.99
CA GLN A 173 -22.39 16.44 3.75
C GLN A 173 -21.97 15.74 5.05
N LEU A 174 -21.36 16.48 5.98
CA LEU A 174 -20.99 15.92 7.29
C LEU A 174 -22.21 15.48 8.10
N LEU A 175 -23.29 16.27 8.08
CA LEU A 175 -24.52 15.93 8.79
C LEU A 175 -25.23 14.72 8.17
N GLU A 176 -25.23 14.61 6.84
CA GLU A 176 -25.74 13.43 6.13
C GLU A 176 -24.97 12.17 6.52
N SER A 177 -23.63 12.23 6.58
CA SER A 177 -22.81 11.11 7.03
C SER A 177 -23.08 10.71 8.48
N VAL A 178 -23.21 11.68 9.40
CA VAL A 178 -23.54 11.39 10.80
C VAL A 178 -24.93 10.75 10.91
N ALA A 179 -25.92 11.24 10.17
CA ALA A 179 -27.25 10.66 10.13
C ALA A 179 -27.22 9.22 9.60
N CYS A 180 -26.43 8.94 8.55
CA CYS A 180 -26.25 7.60 8.01
C CYS A 180 -25.69 6.64 9.08
N VAL A 181 -24.62 7.03 9.76
CA VAL A 181 -24.01 6.22 10.84
C VAL A 181 -25.02 5.97 11.96
N TRP A 182 -25.77 6.99 12.38
CA TRP A 182 -26.78 6.85 13.43
C TRP A 182 -27.90 5.88 13.04
N ILE A 183 -28.42 5.98 11.81
CA ILE A 183 -29.51 5.10 11.33
C ILE A 183 -29.04 3.65 11.27
N VAL A 184 -27.83 3.40 10.74
CA VAL A 184 -27.29 2.05 10.61
C VAL A 184 -27.05 1.42 11.98
N LEU A 185 -26.44 2.16 12.92
CA LEU A 185 -26.17 1.66 14.27
C LEU A 185 -27.45 1.55 15.13
N GLY A 186 -28.42 2.44 14.93
CA GLY A 186 -29.72 2.40 15.62
C GLY A 186 -30.59 1.21 15.17
N SER A 187 -30.53 0.85 13.88
CA SER A 187 -31.27 -0.29 13.32
C SER A 187 -30.79 -1.63 13.88
N THR A 188 -29.49 -1.76 14.14
CA THR A 188 -28.92 -2.94 14.81
C THR A 188 -29.38 -3.09 16.26
N LEU A 189 -29.53 -1.98 17.01
CA LEU A 189 -30.03 -2.04 18.39
C LEU A 189 -31.52 -2.40 18.47
N SER A 190 -32.33 -1.95 17.51
CA SER A 190 -33.76 -2.30 17.46
C SER A 190 -34.00 -3.78 17.10
N SER A 191 -33.05 -4.44 16.44
CA SER A 191 -33.14 -5.85 16.06
C SER A 191 -32.75 -6.82 17.19
N PHE A 192 -32.12 -6.32 18.26
CA PHE A 192 -31.78 -7.11 19.47
C PHE A 192 -32.82 -6.98 20.60
N LEU A 193 -33.81 -6.11 20.43
CA LEU A 193 -34.90 -5.84 21.39
C LEU A 193 -36.26 -6.45 20.97
N LEU A 194 -36.28 -7.26 19.90
CA LEU A 194 -37.41 -8.08 19.44
C LEU A 194 -36.96 -9.53 19.33
#